data_AF-A0A7C4ALJ9-F1
#
_entry.id   AF-A0A7C4ALJ9-F1
#
_cell.length_a   1.000
_cell.length_b   1.000
_cell.length_c   1.000
_cell.angle_alpha   90.00
_cell.angle_beta   90.00
_cell.angle_gamma   90.00
#
_symmetry.space_group_name_H-M   'P 1'
#
loop_
_entity.id
_entity.type
_entity.pdbx_description
1 polymer ?
#
loop_
_entity_poly.entity_id
_entity_poly.type
_entity_poly.pdbx_seq_one_letter_code
_entity_poly.pdbx_strand_id
1 'polypeptide(L)'
;MQAVTFLTLTFLFSLTGIETYRRIKNHDARFLRWRHKPYPLPQRCTADCTGSIPNLHRYVISNPRGDLPRYSIHIVLNHAVMALTFAVAAATGLPLFFHNAECSHKIIAWLGGISTTRLVHRINAALFSLNCLYHVVVLVLGTARRIYRGTFDLRRTQMPRWKDVCDLYHDLRYFLGFAASRPRMEKFMYRQKLLYFAMIWGVSVLTLSGCCLLFPEIMVRYLPFTQTLFNVLRLMHGEESLLAVLVILLWHLLDVHGTPGRFPVQWTFWNGKISKDHQIEEHFLEYERQVREGVVVGEEEKLSRGDEAGGT
;
A
#
# COMPACT_ATOMS: atom_id res chain seq x y z
N MET A 1 -12.90 9.90 18.06
CA MET A 1 -11.69 9.83 17.22
C MET A 1 -10.60 8.98 17.86
N GLN A 2 -10.09 9.35 19.05
CA GLN A 2 -9.00 8.61 19.72
C GLN A 2 -9.23 7.10 19.90
N ALA A 3 -10.42 6.67 20.34
CA ALA A 3 -10.74 5.24 20.47
C ALA A 3 -10.73 4.50 19.12
N VAL A 4 -11.19 5.15 18.05
CA VAL A 4 -11.16 4.60 16.69
C VAL A 4 -9.73 4.45 16.21
N THR A 5 -8.90 5.48 16.39
CA THR A 5 -7.46 5.44 16.09
C THR A 5 -6.77 4.31 16.84
N PHE A 6 -7.01 4.19 18.15
CA PHE A 6 -6.43 3.14 18.98
C PHE A 6 -6.85 1.75 18.48
N LEU A 7 -8.14 1.48 18.36
CA LEU A 7 -8.65 0.18 17.90
C LEU A 7 -8.14 -0.18 16.50
N THR A 8 -8.10 0.81 15.60
CA THR A 8 -7.57 0.63 14.25
C THR A 8 -6.11 0.23 14.31
N LEU A 9 -5.26 1.02 14.98
CA LEU A 9 -3.84 0.69 15.09
C LEU A 9 -3.61 -0.66 15.77
N THR A 10 -4.28 -0.95 16.88
CA THR A 10 -4.16 -2.24 17.57
C THR A 10 -4.51 -3.41 16.66
N PHE A 11 -5.59 -3.33 15.89
CA PHE A 11 -5.99 -4.37 14.95
C PHE A 11 -4.92 -4.59 13.88
N LEU A 12 -4.40 -3.52 13.30
CA LEU A 12 -3.41 -3.56 12.23
C LEU A 12 -2.07 -4.12 12.68
N PHE A 13 -1.60 -3.68 13.85
CA PHE A 13 -0.39 -4.21 14.47
C PHE A 13 -0.53 -5.67 14.83
N SER A 14 -1.70 -6.09 15.33
CA SER A 14 -1.95 -7.49 15.65
C SER A 14 -1.87 -8.37 14.40
N LEU A 15 -2.50 -7.95 13.29
CA LEU A 15 -2.42 -8.68 12.02
C LEU A 15 -0.97 -8.81 11.52
N THR A 16 -0.23 -7.70 11.51
CA THR A 16 1.16 -7.67 11.02
C THR A 16 2.08 -8.50 11.94
N GLY A 17 1.82 -8.49 13.24
CA GLY A 17 2.53 -9.30 14.23
C GLY A 17 2.32 -10.80 14.06
N ILE A 18 1.08 -11.26 13.85
CA ILE A 18 0.76 -12.68 13.64
C ILE A 18 1.41 -13.18 12.34
N GLU A 19 1.35 -12.39 11.26
CA GLU A 19 2.06 -12.70 10.01
C GLU A 19 3.57 -12.84 10.24
N THR A 20 4.18 -11.83 10.88
CA THR A 20 5.63 -11.81 11.13
C THR A 20 6.05 -13.02 11.95
N TYR A 21 5.30 -13.35 13.01
CA TYR A 21 5.52 -14.54 13.82
C TYR A 21 5.44 -15.83 12.99
N ARG A 22 4.40 -16.01 12.15
CA ARG A 22 4.26 -17.20 11.31
C ARG A 22 5.41 -17.33 10.31
N ARG A 23 5.79 -16.22 9.65
CA ARG A 23 6.91 -16.21 8.70
C ARG A 23 8.23 -16.58 9.39
N ILE A 24 8.46 -16.10 10.62
CA ILE A 24 9.63 -16.50 11.42
C ILE A 24 9.58 -17.99 11.76
N LYS A 25 8.44 -18.47 12.26
CA LYS A 25 8.23 -19.88 12.65
C LYS A 25 8.45 -20.86 11.49
N ASN A 26 7.99 -20.49 10.29
CA ASN A 26 8.15 -21.32 9.09
C ASN A 26 9.54 -21.23 8.46
N HIS A 27 10.47 -20.46 9.04
CA HIS A 27 11.75 -20.09 8.43
C HIS A 27 11.61 -19.37 7.07
N ASP A 28 10.43 -18.83 6.77
CA ASP A 28 10.15 -18.00 5.61
C ASP A 28 10.78 -16.60 5.76
N ALA A 29 10.97 -16.13 7.00
CA ALA A 29 11.58 -14.84 7.31
C ALA A 29 13.09 -14.96 7.57
N ARG A 30 13.92 -14.55 6.60
CA ARG A 30 15.35 -14.31 6.84
C ARG A 30 15.64 -12.83 7.02
N PHE A 31 15.43 -12.34 8.23
CA PHE A 31 15.81 -11.00 8.68
C PHE A 31 17.31 -10.72 8.47
N LEU A 32 18.14 -11.76 8.52
CA LEU A 32 19.60 -11.73 8.35
C LEU A 32 20.02 -12.52 7.10
N ARG A 33 19.44 -12.21 5.94
CA ARG A 33 19.71 -12.89 4.66
C ARG A 33 21.20 -12.95 4.31
N TRP A 34 21.99 -11.95 4.72
CA TRP A 34 23.45 -11.91 4.55
C TRP A 34 24.23 -12.95 5.39
N ARG A 35 23.58 -13.64 6.34
CA ARG A 35 24.22 -14.71 7.15
C ARG A 35 23.98 -16.13 6.61
N HIS A 36 23.14 -16.31 5.58
CA HIS A 36 22.79 -17.64 5.07
C HIS A 36 22.89 -17.73 3.55
N LYS A 37 23.57 -18.76 3.04
CA LYS A 37 23.56 -19.10 1.61
C LYS A 37 22.18 -19.68 1.23
N PRO A 38 21.65 -19.37 0.03
CA PRO A 38 20.40 -19.94 -0.43
C PRO A 38 20.53 -21.46 -0.60
N TYR A 39 19.67 -22.22 0.06
CA TYR A 39 19.49 -23.64 -0.20
C TYR A 39 18.51 -23.80 -1.37
N PRO A 40 18.90 -24.44 -2.49
CA PRO A 40 17.96 -24.86 -3.51
C PRO A 40 17.06 -25.95 -2.94
N LEU A 41 15.75 -25.86 -3.17
CA LEU A 41 14.85 -26.94 -2.82
C LEU A 41 15.04 -28.11 -3.80
N PRO A 42 15.05 -29.36 -3.32
CA PRO A 42 14.93 -30.51 -4.19
C PRO A 42 13.55 -30.48 -4.86
N GLN A 43 13.51 -30.53 -6.19
CA GLN A 43 12.29 -30.80 -6.95
C GLN A 43 11.82 -32.22 -6.64
N ARG A 44 11.03 -32.39 -5.59
CA ARG A 44 10.20 -33.59 -5.43
C ARG A 44 8.75 -33.16 -5.49
N CYS A 45 8.19 -33.16 -6.69
CA CYS A 45 6.75 -33.32 -6.85
C CYS A 45 6.39 -34.72 -6.35
N THR A 46 5.79 -34.80 -5.17
CA THR A 46 5.00 -35.97 -4.80
C THR A 46 3.65 -35.83 -5.49
N ALA A 47 3.07 -36.94 -5.96
CA ALA A 47 1.97 -37.04 -6.93
C ALA A 47 0.59 -36.49 -6.49
N ASP A 48 0.55 -35.58 -5.51
CA ASP A 48 -0.67 -35.04 -4.91
C ASP A 48 -0.63 -33.49 -4.94
N CYS A 49 -0.45 -32.95 -6.15
CA CYS A 49 -0.33 -31.51 -6.40
C CYS A 49 -1.66 -30.87 -6.83
N THR A 50 -2.78 -31.35 -6.30
CA THR A 50 -4.08 -30.67 -6.38
C THR A 50 -4.11 -29.56 -5.32
N GLY A 51 -3.87 -28.32 -5.74
CA GLY A 51 -4.33 -27.15 -4.97
C GLY A 51 -3.52 -26.74 -3.73
N SER A 52 -2.22 -26.94 -3.70
CA SER A 52 -1.33 -26.12 -2.86
C SER A 52 0.04 -26.06 -3.52
N ILE A 53 0.55 -24.87 -3.83
CA ILE A 53 1.96 -24.76 -4.25
C ILE A 53 2.75 -24.84 -2.95
N PRO A 54 3.52 -25.92 -2.70
CA PRO A 54 4.26 -26.06 -1.45
C PRO A 54 5.25 -24.90 -1.36
N ASN A 55 5.08 -24.06 -0.33
CA ASN A 55 5.85 -22.85 -0.04
C ASN A 55 6.14 -21.97 -1.27
N LEU A 56 5.09 -21.29 -1.75
CA LEU A 56 5.18 -20.16 -2.69
C LEU A 56 6.15 -19.05 -2.18
N HIS A 57 6.40 -19.02 -0.87
CA HIS A 57 7.33 -18.14 -0.15
C HIS A 57 8.80 -18.57 -0.32
N ARG A 58 9.22 -18.70 -1.58
CA ARG A 58 10.63 -18.89 -1.97
C ARG A 58 11.37 -17.54 -1.87
N TYR A 59 12.70 -17.60 -1.76
CA TYR A 59 13.64 -16.48 -1.77
C TYR A 59 13.31 -15.39 -2.80
N VAL A 60 12.51 -14.38 -2.44
CA VAL A 60 12.38 -13.21 -3.28
C VAL A 60 13.70 -12.47 -3.32
N ILE A 61 14.32 -12.47 -4.49
CA ILE A 61 15.45 -11.61 -4.75
C ILE A 61 14.86 -10.23 -5.07
N SER A 62 15.06 -9.28 -4.15
CA SER A 62 14.82 -7.86 -4.43
C SER A 62 15.77 -7.41 -5.54
N ASN A 63 15.28 -7.38 -6.78
CA ASN A 63 16.05 -6.99 -7.95
C ASN A 63 15.72 -5.52 -8.31
N PRO A 64 16.69 -4.59 -8.25
CA PRO A 64 16.47 -3.19 -8.63
C PRO A 64 16.17 -2.99 -10.11
N ARG A 65 16.46 -3.97 -10.97
CA ARG A 65 16.09 -3.92 -12.39
C ARG A 65 14.62 -4.30 -12.62
N GLY A 66 14.08 -5.19 -11.77
CA GLY A 66 12.80 -5.86 -11.96
C GLY A 66 12.75 -6.73 -13.22
N ASP A 67 11.86 -7.71 -13.24
CA ASP A 67 11.76 -8.68 -14.35
C ASP A 67 10.52 -8.39 -15.21
N LEU A 68 9.42 -8.02 -14.56
CA LEU A 68 8.11 -7.86 -15.21
C LEU A 68 7.57 -6.45 -15.02
N PRO A 69 7.03 -5.79 -16.07
CA PRO A 69 6.42 -4.48 -15.95
C PRO A 69 5.11 -4.58 -15.16
N ARG A 70 4.91 -3.67 -14.20
CA ARG A 70 3.72 -3.65 -13.34
C ARG A 70 2.98 -2.32 -13.35
N TYR A 71 3.73 -1.21 -13.35
CA TYR A 71 3.22 0.16 -13.42
C TYR A 71 3.89 0.95 -14.55
N SER A 72 3.11 1.84 -15.15
CA SER A 72 3.60 2.84 -16.10
C SER A 72 4.36 3.95 -15.38
N ILE A 73 5.27 4.61 -16.10
CA ILE A 73 6.12 5.68 -15.55
C ILE A 73 5.33 6.83 -14.91
N HIS A 74 4.17 7.21 -15.48
CA HIS A 74 3.37 8.28 -14.90
C HIS A 74 2.78 7.92 -13.52
N ILE A 75 2.48 6.64 -13.26
CA ILE A 75 2.02 6.18 -11.94
C ILE A 75 3.16 6.24 -10.93
N VAL A 76 4.35 5.81 -11.35
CA VAL A 76 5.58 5.88 -10.55
C VAL A 76 5.89 7.33 -10.16
N LEU A 77 5.86 8.25 -11.12
CA LEU A 77 6.09 9.67 -10.88
C LEU A 77 5.02 10.29 -9.99
N ASN A 78 3.74 9.99 -10.26
CA ASN A 78 2.64 10.46 -9.42
C ASN A 78 2.79 10.02 -7.96
N HIS A 79 3.12 8.74 -7.73
CA HIS A 79 3.39 8.22 -6.40
C HIS A 79 4.61 8.89 -5.74
N ALA A 80 5.71 9.08 -6.48
CA ALA A 80 6.91 9.75 -5.97
C ALA A 80 6.62 11.19 -5.53
N VAL A 81 5.87 11.95 -6.33
CA VAL A 81 5.42 13.30 -5.98
C VAL A 81 4.51 13.25 -4.75
N MET A 82 3.57 12.29 -4.69
CA MET A 82 2.66 12.12 -3.55
C MET A 82 3.43 11.82 -2.26
N ALA A 83 4.41 10.91 -2.30
CA ALA A 83 5.22 10.55 -1.15
C ALA A 83 6.08 11.73 -0.66
N LEU A 84 6.71 12.47 -1.59
CA LEU A 84 7.52 13.64 -1.24
C LEU A 84 6.67 14.75 -0.63
N THR A 85 5.56 15.10 -1.28
CA THR A 85 4.66 16.15 -0.79
C THR A 85 3.97 15.74 0.51
N PHE A 86 3.66 14.46 0.72
CA PHE A 86 3.19 13.95 2.01
C PHE A 86 4.26 14.13 3.10
N ALA A 87 5.53 13.79 2.82
CA ALA A 87 6.61 13.95 3.78
C ALA A 87 6.82 15.42 4.18
N VAL A 88 6.76 16.34 3.22
CA VAL A 88 6.80 17.79 3.50
C VAL A 88 5.59 18.25 4.31
N ALA A 89 4.39 17.73 4.01
CA ALA A 89 3.17 18.04 4.77
C ALA A 89 3.30 17.56 6.23
N ALA A 90 3.85 16.36 6.46
CA ALA A 90 4.09 15.84 7.80
C ALA A 90 5.15 16.65 8.55
N ALA A 91 6.27 16.99 7.89
CA ALA A 91 7.37 17.75 8.48
C ALA A 91 6.97 19.19 8.86
N THR A 92 6.01 19.78 8.15
CA THR A 92 5.50 21.13 8.44
C THR A 92 4.26 21.12 9.33
N GLY A 93 3.35 20.15 9.14
CA GLY A 93 2.06 20.07 9.83
C GLY A 93 2.16 19.54 11.26
N LEU A 94 2.96 18.51 11.51
CA LEU A 94 3.10 17.94 12.86
C LEU A 94 3.65 18.95 13.87
N PRO A 95 4.72 19.72 13.57
CA PRO A 95 5.19 20.75 14.50
C PRO A 95 4.14 21.83 14.78
N LEU A 96 3.34 22.20 13.78
CA LEU A 96 2.26 23.17 13.95
C LEU A 96 1.12 22.63 14.83
N PHE A 97 0.84 21.33 14.74
CA PHE A 97 -0.15 20.66 15.58
C PHE A 97 0.33 20.50 17.02
N PHE A 98 1.56 19.98 17.23
CA PHE A 98 2.18 19.82 18.54
C PHE A 98 2.92 21.08 18.99
N HIS A 99 2.22 22.22 19.01
CA HIS A 99 2.83 23.52 19.32
C HIS A 99 3.36 23.63 20.76
N ASN A 100 2.96 22.77 21.68
CA ASN A 100 3.46 22.77 23.06
C ASN A 100 4.77 21.97 23.23
N ALA A 101 5.19 21.20 22.22
CA ALA A 101 6.39 20.38 22.31
C ALA A 101 7.64 21.16 21.91
N GLU A 102 8.69 21.11 22.73
CA GLU A 102 9.97 21.80 22.44
C GLU A 102 10.61 21.35 21.12
N CYS A 103 10.44 20.07 20.76
CA CYS A 103 10.91 19.54 19.49
C CYS A 103 10.26 20.27 18.30
N SER A 104 8.97 20.60 18.40
CA SER A 104 8.26 21.35 17.36
C SER A 104 8.83 22.74 17.16
N HIS A 105 9.19 23.44 18.25
CA HIS A 105 9.84 24.75 18.15
C HIS A 105 11.19 24.68 17.44
N LYS A 106 12.00 23.65 17.73
CA LYS A 106 13.29 23.43 17.07
C LYS A 106 13.12 23.15 15.57
N ILE A 107 12.15 22.31 15.19
CA ILE A 107 11.85 22.01 13.79
C ILE A 107 11.36 23.27 13.07
N ILE A 108 10.42 24.02 13.66
CA ILE A 108 9.90 25.26 13.08
C ILE A 108 11.02 26.29 12.90
N ALA A 109 11.93 26.43 13.86
CA ALA A 109 13.09 27.31 13.75
C ALA A 109 14.01 26.89 12.59
N TRP A 110 14.30 25.59 12.47
CA TRP A 110 15.11 25.04 11.38
C TRP A 110 14.48 25.26 10.00
N LEU A 111 13.15 25.20 9.90
CA LEU A 111 12.38 25.48 8.67
C LEU A 111 12.28 26.98 8.34
N GLY A 112 12.96 27.87 9.09
CA GLY A 112 12.96 29.31 8.85
C GLY A 112 11.81 30.06 9.53
N GLY A 113 11.27 29.49 10.62
CA GLY A 113 10.25 30.13 11.47
C GLY A 113 8.81 29.76 11.12
N ILE A 114 7.88 30.24 11.95
CA ILE A 114 6.46 29.86 11.85
C ILE A 114 5.80 30.35 10.56
N SER A 115 6.13 31.56 10.11
CA SER A 115 5.58 32.14 8.88
C SER A 115 5.98 31.33 7.65
N THR A 116 7.27 30.97 7.56
CA THR A 116 7.82 30.15 6.48
C THR A 116 7.22 28.74 6.52
N THR A 117 7.17 28.11 7.68
CA THR A 117 6.57 26.78 7.86
C THR A 117 5.12 26.73 7.38
N ARG A 118 4.30 27.73 7.75
CA ARG A 118 2.89 27.82 7.31
C ARG A 118 2.76 28.12 5.83
N LEU A 119 3.67 28.89 5.24
CA LEU A 119 3.67 29.16 3.80
C LEU A 119 4.00 27.88 3.01
N VAL A 120 5.09 27.20 3.39
CA VAL A 120 5.51 25.93 2.77
C VAL A 120 4.41 24.89 2.88
N HIS A 121 3.78 24.74 4.05
CA HIS A 121 2.67 23.81 4.23
C HIS A 121 1.52 24.07 3.25
N ARG A 122 1.11 25.33 3.07
CA ARG A 122 0.01 25.71 2.18
C ARG A 122 0.33 25.48 0.70
N ILE A 123 1.52 25.88 0.26
CA ILE A 123 1.98 25.65 -1.12
C ILE A 123 2.06 24.14 -1.40
N ASN A 124 2.65 23.39 -0.47
CA ASN A 124 2.75 21.94 -0.58
C ASN A 124 1.39 21.25 -0.55
N ALA A 125 0.42 21.74 0.24
CA ALA A 125 -0.94 21.22 0.26
C ALA A 125 -1.63 21.41 -1.10
N ALA A 126 -1.43 22.55 -1.77
CA ALA A 126 -1.94 22.75 -3.13
C ALA A 126 -1.31 21.75 -4.12
N LEU A 127 0.02 21.55 -4.08
CA LEU A 127 0.72 20.59 -4.93
C LEU A 127 0.25 19.15 -4.67
N PHE A 128 0.15 18.74 -3.41
CA PHE A 128 -0.35 17.42 -3.00
C PHE A 128 -1.79 17.20 -3.51
N SER A 129 -2.67 18.19 -3.33
CA SER A 129 -4.07 18.13 -3.76
C SER A 129 -4.20 18.02 -5.28
N LEU A 130 -3.41 18.79 -6.04
CA LEU A 130 -3.37 18.71 -7.50
C LEU A 130 -2.85 17.35 -7.99
N ASN A 131 -1.83 16.79 -7.32
CA ASN A 131 -1.31 15.47 -7.65
C ASN A 131 -2.32 14.34 -7.35
N CYS A 132 -3.10 14.48 -6.26
CA CYS A 132 -4.21 13.59 -5.96
C CYS A 132 -5.34 13.71 -6.99
N LEU A 133 -5.67 14.93 -7.42
CA LEU A 133 -6.65 15.16 -8.47
C LEU A 133 -6.20 14.53 -9.80
N TYR A 134 -4.93 14.72 -10.19
CA TYR A 134 -4.35 14.06 -11.36
C TYR A 134 -4.50 12.54 -11.28
N HIS A 135 -4.21 11.93 -10.13
CA HIS A 135 -4.36 10.50 -9.91
C HIS A 135 -5.81 10.03 -10.14
N VAL A 136 -6.80 10.75 -9.58
CA VAL A 136 -8.22 10.44 -9.78
C VAL A 136 -8.61 10.57 -11.25
N VAL A 137 -8.20 11.65 -11.93
CA VAL A 137 -8.50 11.89 -13.35
C VAL A 137 -7.92 10.77 -14.23
N VAL A 138 -6.66 10.39 -14.01
CA VAL A 138 -6.01 9.29 -14.76
C VAL A 138 -6.74 7.97 -14.54
N LEU A 139 -7.15 7.68 -13.31
CA LEU A 139 -7.90 6.46 -13.01
C LEU A 139 -9.28 6.45 -13.68
N VAL A 140 -10.04 7.53 -13.58
CA VAL A 140 -11.39 7.64 -14.15
C VAL A 140 -11.33 7.57 -15.69
N LEU A 141 -10.51 8.42 -16.32
CA LEU A 141 -10.38 8.45 -17.78
C LEU A 141 -9.75 7.15 -18.32
N GLY A 142 -8.75 6.61 -17.62
CA GLY A 142 -8.13 5.33 -17.98
C GLY A 142 -9.10 4.16 -17.87
N THR A 143 -9.96 4.16 -16.86
CA THR A 143 -11.03 3.16 -16.67
C THR A 143 -12.10 3.30 -17.76
N ALA A 144 -12.61 4.51 -17.99
CA ALA A 144 -13.59 4.79 -19.04
C ALA A 144 -13.08 4.35 -20.42
N ARG A 145 -11.82 4.64 -20.74
CA ARG A 145 -11.17 4.21 -21.98
C ARG A 145 -11.10 2.69 -22.12
N ARG A 146 -10.83 1.96 -21.03
CA ARG A 146 -10.79 0.49 -21.04
C ARG A 146 -12.17 -0.13 -21.19
N ILE A 147 -13.18 0.46 -20.53
CA ILE A 147 -14.59 0.05 -20.67
C ILE A 147 -15.03 0.24 -22.12
N TYR A 148 -14.80 1.42 -22.69
CA TYR A 148 -15.12 1.71 -24.09
C TYR A 148 -14.46 0.75 -25.09
N ARG A 149 -13.25 0.28 -24.78
CA ARG A 149 -12.50 -0.68 -25.62
C ARG A 149 -12.82 -2.15 -25.34
N GLY A 150 -13.72 -2.46 -24.41
CA GLY A 150 -14.03 -3.84 -24.00
C GLY A 150 -12.85 -4.58 -23.33
N THR A 151 -11.83 -3.86 -22.86
CA THR A 151 -10.62 -4.44 -22.23
C THR A 151 -10.58 -4.24 -20.72
N PHE A 152 -11.70 -3.79 -20.13
CA PHE A 152 -11.81 -3.57 -18.71
C PHE A 152 -11.88 -4.90 -17.95
N ASP A 153 -10.96 -5.08 -17.00
CA ASP A 153 -10.96 -6.23 -16.10
C ASP A 153 -10.93 -5.73 -14.66
N LEU A 154 -12.05 -5.92 -13.94
CA LEU A 154 -12.22 -5.51 -12.55
C LEU A 154 -11.16 -6.14 -11.63
N ARG A 155 -10.67 -7.34 -11.95
CA ARG A 155 -9.65 -8.07 -11.17
C ARG A 155 -8.30 -7.35 -11.13
N ARG A 156 -8.06 -6.45 -12.10
CA ARG A 156 -6.83 -5.64 -12.22
C ARG A 156 -6.95 -4.27 -11.55
N THR A 157 -8.05 -4.01 -10.84
CA THR A 157 -8.35 -2.72 -10.20
C THR A 157 -8.20 -2.78 -8.68
N GLN A 158 -8.21 -1.61 -8.04
CA GLN A 158 -8.23 -1.50 -6.57
C GLN A 158 -9.59 -1.81 -5.95
N MET A 159 -10.62 -2.08 -6.75
CA MET A 159 -11.96 -2.27 -6.24
C MET A 159 -12.02 -3.53 -5.35
N PRO A 160 -12.55 -3.42 -4.12
CA PRO A 160 -12.79 -4.57 -3.26
C PRO A 160 -13.82 -5.51 -3.90
N ARG A 161 -13.61 -6.80 -3.73
CA ARG A 161 -14.46 -7.88 -4.22
C ARG A 161 -14.69 -8.89 -3.12
N TRP A 162 -15.70 -9.73 -3.27
CA TRP A 162 -15.96 -10.83 -2.32
C TRP A 162 -14.74 -11.74 -2.12
N LYS A 163 -13.95 -11.97 -3.19
CA LYS A 163 -12.69 -12.69 -3.10
C LYS A 163 -11.71 -12.10 -2.08
N ASP A 164 -11.67 -10.78 -1.90
CA ASP A 164 -10.77 -10.15 -0.92
C ASP A 164 -11.12 -10.56 0.53
N VAL A 165 -12.41 -10.78 0.82
CA VAL A 165 -12.89 -11.29 2.11
C VAL A 165 -12.50 -12.76 2.30
N CYS A 166 -12.66 -13.58 1.25
CA CYS A 166 -12.20 -14.97 1.27
C CYS A 166 -10.68 -15.06 1.46
N ASP A 167 -9.92 -14.22 0.76
CA ASP A 167 -8.46 -14.17 0.84
C ASP A 167 -8.00 -13.76 2.25
N LEU A 168 -8.65 -12.78 2.89
CA LEU A 168 -8.42 -12.44 4.29
C LEU A 168 -8.66 -13.63 5.22
N TYR A 169 -9.79 -14.33 5.06
CA TYR A 169 -10.11 -15.49 5.90
C TYR A 169 -9.06 -16.62 5.74
N HIS A 170 -8.67 -16.95 4.51
CA HIS A 170 -7.67 -17.97 4.25
C HIS A 170 -6.27 -17.57 4.75
N ASP A 171 -5.91 -16.28 4.64
CA ASP A 171 -4.69 -15.75 5.23
C ASP A 171 -4.67 -15.90 6.76
N LEU A 172 -5.77 -15.54 7.43
CA LEU A 172 -5.89 -15.72 8.89
C LEU A 172 -5.74 -17.19 9.28
N ARG A 173 -6.37 -18.11 8.54
CA ARG A 173 -6.20 -19.55 8.77
C ARG A 173 -4.75 -20.00 8.59
N TYR A 174 -4.06 -19.54 7.54
CA TYR A 174 -2.65 -19.83 7.32
C TYR A 174 -1.78 -19.29 8.46
N PHE A 175 -1.98 -18.03 8.85
CA PHE A 175 -1.23 -17.39 9.92
C PHE A 175 -1.47 -17.98 11.30
N LEU A 176 -2.66 -18.53 11.54
CA LEU A 176 -2.98 -19.31 12.75
C LEU A 176 -2.53 -20.77 12.64
N GLY A 177 -2.10 -21.23 11.46
CA GLY A 177 -1.55 -22.57 11.24
C GLY A 177 -2.60 -23.63 10.93
N PHE A 178 -3.83 -23.20 10.61
CA PHE A 178 -4.94 -24.06 10.20
C PHE A 178 -4.98 -24.33 8.69
N ALA A 179 -4.01 -23.80 7.93
CA ALA A 179 -3.85 -24.04 6.50
C ALA A 179 -2.35 -24.18 6.17
N ALA A 180 -2.02 -25.06 5.23
CA ALA A 180 -0.64 -25.34 4.83
C ALA A 180 -0.06 -24.32 3.85
N SER A 181 -0.91 -23.59 3.11
CA SER A 181 -0.49 -22.61 2.10
C SER A 181 -1.33 -21.34 2.16
N ARG A 182 -0.75 -20.21 1.76
CA ARG A 182 -1.47 -18.95 1.57
C ARG A 182 -2.40 -19.00 0.35
N PRO A 183 -3.47 -18.19 0.32
CA PRO A 183 -4.35 -18.09 -0.82
C PRO A 183 -3.65 -17.47 -2.04
N ARG A 184 -4.11 -17.85 -3.24
CA ARG A 184 -3.65 -17.26 -4.51
C ARG A 184 -4.20 -15.84 -4.64
N MET A 185 -3.33 -14.86 -4.44
CA MET A 185 -3.67 -13.44 -4.44
C MET A 185 -3.75 -12.84 -5.85
N GLU A 186 -4.55 -11.79 -6.00
CA GLU A 186 -4.69 -11.01 -7.24
C GLU A 186 -3.62 -9.93 -7.37
N LYS A 187 -3.67 -9.17 -8.47
CA LYS A 187 -2.77 -8.02 -8.71
C LYS A 187 -2.68 -7.08 -7.51
N PHE A 188 -3.81 -6.83 -6.85
CA PHE A 188 -3.86 -6.08 -5.60
C PHE A 188 -4.47 -6.97 -4.52
N MET A 189 -3.71 -7.17 -3.45
CA MET A 189 -4.16 -7.92 -2.27
C MET A 189 -5.19 -7.11 -1.47
N TYR A 190 -6.01 -7.80 -0.67
CA TYR A 190 -6.98 -7.14 0.20
C TYR A 190 -6.33 -6.06 1.09
N ARG A 191 -5.13 -6.31 1.64
CA ARG A 191 -4.38 -5.34 2.47
C ARG A 191 -4.00 -4.08 1.70
N GLN A 192 -3.53 -4.25 0.46
CA GLN A 192 -3.18 -3.13 -0.42
C GLN A 192 -4.40 -2.30 -0.77
N LYS A 193 -5.54 -2.95 -1.03
CA LYS A 193 -6.81 -2.28 -1.30
C LYS A 193 -7.34 -1.54 -0.07
N LEU A 194 -7.34 -2.17 1.10
CA LEU A 194 -7.76 -1.55 2.35
C LEU A 194 -6.92 -0.30 2.64
N LEU A 195 -5.60 -0.39 2.49
CA LEU A 195 -4.70 0.75 2.67
C LEU A 195 -4.95 1.84 1.62
N TYR A 196 -5.21 1.46 0.37
CA TYR A 196 -5.56 2.40 -0.70
C TYR A 196 -6.84 3.18 -0.40
N PHE A 197 -7.90 2.53 0.09
CA PHE A 197 -9.14 3.19 0.48
C PHE A 197 -9.00 4.02 1.76
N ALA A 198 -8.22 3.55 2.74
CA ALA A 198 -7.87 4.35 3.92
C ALA A 198 -7.13 5.63 3.52
N MET A 199 -6.23 5.56 2.54
CA MET A 199 -5.56 6.74 1.98
C MET A 199 -6.53 7.67 1.25
N ILE A 200 -7.49 7.15 0.47
CA ILE A 200 -8.53 7.99 -0.15
C ILE A 200 -9.31 8.75 0.92
N TRP A 201 -9.76 8.06 1.97
CA TRP A 201 -10.46 8.69 3.09
C TRP A 201 -9.63 9.80 3.73
N GLY A 202 -8.39 9.49 4.14
CA GLY A 202 -7.52 10.45 4.81
C GLY A 202 -7.22 11.67 3.95
N VAL A 203 -6.93 11.46 2.65
CA VAL A 203 -6.72 12.56 1.70
C VAL A 203 -7.97 13.41 1.54
N SER A 204 -9.16 12.81 1.42
CA SER A 204 -10.41 13.56 1.32
C SER A 204 -10.67 14.40 2.57
N VAL A 205 -10.54 13.82 3.77
CA VAL A 205 -10.72 14.55 5.03
C VAL A 205 -9.72 15.69 5.16
N LEU A 206 -8.42 15.44 4.93
CA LEU A 206 -7.37 16.45 5.03
C LEU A 206 -7.50 17.56 3.99
N THR A 207 -7.85 17.22 2.76
CA THR A 207 -8.03 18.22 1.69
C THR A 207 -9.24 19.09 1.98
N LEU A 208 -10.39 18.50 2.31
CA LEU A 208 -11.62 19.27 2.59
C LEU A 208 -11.46 20.15 3.82
N SER A 209 -10.99 19.59 4.93
CA SER A 209 -10.74 20.37 6.15
C SER A 209 -9.64 21.42 5.95
N GLY A 210 -8.58 21.11 5.21
CA GLY A 210 -7.50 22.05 4.87
C GLY A 210 -7.98 23.22 4.03
N CYS A 211 -8.84 22.97 3.03
CA CYS A 211 -9.50 24.03 2.25
C CYS A 211 -10.35 24.93 3.15
N CYS A 212 -11.06 24.36 4.12
CA CYS A 212 -11.85 25.13 5.08
C CYS A 212 -10.99 26.03 5.96
N LEU A 213 -9.82 25.54 6.38
CA LEU A 213 -8.85 26.31 7.17
C LEU A 213 -8.11 27.37 6.35
N LEU A 214 -7.93 27.15 5.04
CA LEU A 214 -7.28 28.08 4.13
C LEU A 214 -8.19 29.26 3.75
N PHE A 215 -9.50 29.02 3.64
CA PHE A 215 -10.49 30.02 3.22
C PHE A 215 -11.61 30.19 4.26
N PRO A 216 -11.30 30.67 5.47
CA PRO A 216 -12.29 30.76 6.56
C PRO A 216 -13.46 31.68 6.22
N GLU A 217 -13.24 32.77 5.48
CA GLU A 217 -14.29 33.70 5.06
C GLU A 217 -15.34 33.04 4.16
N ILE A 218 -14.89 32.20 3.22
CA ILE A 218 -15.77 31.43 2.34
C ILE A 218 -16.59 30.44 3.17
N MET A 219 -15.95 29.78 4.15
CA MET A 219 -16.62 28.82 5.00
C MET A 219 -17.73 29.45 5.85
N VAL A 220 -17.46 30.61 6.45
CA VAL A 220 -18.46 31.35 7.24
C VAL A 220 -19.65 31.79 6.37
N ARG A 221 -19.44 32.02 5.07
CA ARG A 221 -20.51 32.44 4.16
C ARG A 221 -21.42 31.30 3.70
N TYR A 222 -20.88 30.10 3.48
CA TYR A 222 -21.59 29.03 2.78
C TYR A 222 -21.91 27.80 3.64
N LEU A 223 -21.27 27.60 4.79
CA LEU A 223 -21.53 26.43 5.63
C LEU A 223 -22.65 26.71 6.66
N PRO A 224 -23.57 25.76 6.89
CA PRO A 224 -24.46 25.80 8.04
C PRO A 224 -23.67 25.56 9.33
N PHE A 225 -24.09 26.17 10.46
CA PHE A 225 -23.45 26.01 11.78
C PHE A 225 -21.94 26.33 11.77
N THR A 226 -21.57 27.43 11.11
CA THR A 226 -20.20 27.84 10.76
C THR A 226 -19.18 27.65 11.88
N GLN A 227 -19.47 28.14 13.08
CA GLN A 227 -18.54 28.09 14.21
C GLN A 227 -18.29 26.65 14.71
N THR A 228 -19.36 25.85 14.84
CA THR A 228 -19.25 24.45 15.26
C THR A 228 -18.51 23.63 14.21
N LEU A 229 -18.90 23.78 12.94
CA LEU A 229 -18.32 23.01 11.85
C LEU A 229 -16.85 23.38 11.61
N PHE A 230 -16.49 24.66 11.73
CA PHE A 230 -15.09 25.10 11.64
C PHE A 230 -14.22 24.46 12.73
N ASN A 231 -14.70 24.43 13.98
CA ASN A 231 -13.98 23.80 15.09
C ASN A 231 -13.82 22.29 14.88
N VAL A 232 -14.88 21.62 14.42
CA VAL A 232 -14.82 20.18 14.09
C VAL A 232 -13.81 19.91 12.99
N LEU A 233 -13.86 20.68 11.89
CA LEU A 233 -12.93 20.51 10.77
C LEU A 233 -11.48 20.78 11.16
N ARG A 234 -11.24 21.78 12.02
CA ARG A 234 -9.91 22.05 12.59
C ARG A 234 -9.39 20.86 13.38
N LEU A 235 -10.23 20.28 14.24
CA LEU A 235 -9.88 19.10 15.04
C LEU A 235 -9.61 17.89 14.12
N MET A 236 -10.53 17.64 13.17
CA MET A 236 -10.40 16.54 12.21
C MET A 236 -9.13 16.67 11.37
N HIS A 237 -8.78 17.86 10.90
CA HIS A 237 -7.54 18.07 10.14
C HIS A 237 -6.31 17.64 10.94
N GLY A 238 -6.21 18.09 12.19
CA GLY A 238 -5.11 17.76 13.07
C GLY A 238 -5.04 16.27 13.41
N GLU A 239 -6.14 15.69 13.91
CA GLU A 239 -6.17 14.29 14.33
C GLU A 239 -6.03 13.31 13.16
N GLU A 240 -6.67 13.58 12.02
CA GLU A 240 -6.52 12.75 10.82
C GLU A 240 -5.09 12.83 10.27
N SER A 241 -4.42 14.00 10.36
CA SER A 241 -3.04 14.11 9.89
C SER A 241 -2.09 13.24 10.70
N LEU A 242 -2.31 13.16 12.02
CA LEU A 242 -1.55 12.28 12.90
C LEU A 242 -1.83 10.81 12.58
N LEU A 243 -3.11 10.44 12.43
CA LEU A 243 -3.50 9.08 12.03
C LEU A 243 -2.86 8.68 10.70
N ALA A 244 -2.93 9.56 9.69
CA ALA A 244 -2.35 9.31 8.37
C ALA A 244 -0.84 9.10 8.44
N VAL A 245 -0.11 9.93 9.20
CA VAL A 245 1.34 9.74 9.42
C VAL A 245 1.61 8.41 10.11
N LEU A 246 0.87 8.06 11.16
CA LEU A 246 1.07 6.80 11.87
C LEU A 246 0.79 5.59 10.98
N VAL A 247 -0.30 5.61 10.20
CA VAL A 247 -0.62 4.54 9.25
C VAL A 247 0.45 4.40 8.18
N ILE A 248 0.96 5.51 7.64
CA ILE A 248 2.03 5.45 6.63
C ILE A 248 3.33 4.92 7.26
N LEU A 249 3.77 5.46 8.39
CA LEU A 249 5.04 5.06 9.00
C LEU A 249 5.00 3.62 9.52
N LEU A 250 3.93 3.26 10.23
CA LEU A 250 3.86 2.01 10.99
C LEU A 250 3.26 0.86 10.18
N TRP A 251 2.37 1.14 9.23
CA TRP A 251 1.79 0.09 8.40
C TRP A 251 2.36 0.10 6.99
N HIS A 252 2.23 1.21 6.25
CA HIS A 252 2.64 1.24 4.84
C HIS A 252 4.14 0.94 4.65
N LEU A 253 5.01 1.69 5.34
CA LEU A 253 6.46 1.53 5.18
C LEU A 253 6.94 0.18 5.73
N LEU A 254 6.40 -0.30 6.86
CA LEU A 254 6.76 -1.63 7.37
C LEU A 254 6.30 -2.76 6.44
N ASP A 255 5.10 -2.67 5.86
CA ASP A 255 4.59 -3.70 4.96
C ASP A 255 5.35 -3.75 3.63
N VAL A 256 5.67 -2.59 3.07
CA VAL A 256 6.31 -2.48 1.76
C VAL A 256 7.84 -2.63 1.84
N HIS A 257 8.48 -2.08 2.87
CA HIS A 257 9.95 -2.07 3.01
C HIS A 257 10.47 -2.93 4.15
N GLY A 258 9.71 -3.05 5.25
CA GLY A 258 10.10 -3.82 6.43
C GLY A 258 9.85 -5.33 6.33
N THR A 259 9.00 -5.78 5.40
CA THR A 259 8.64 -7.20 5.28
C THR A 259 9.82 -8.05 4.79
N PRO A 260 10.14 -9.19 5.43
CA PRO A 260 11.15 -10.13 4.96
C PRO A 260 10.93 -10.52 3.50
N GLY A 261 11.98 -10.45 2.68
CA GLY A 261 11.92 -10.69 1.23
C GLY A 261 11.91 -9.42 0.37
N ARG A 262 11.44 -8.28 0.92
CA ARG A 262 11.43 -6.97 0.24
C ARG A 262 12.42 -5.96 0.83
N PHE A 263 12.92 -6.23 2.03
CA PHE A 263 13.91 -5.39 2.71
C PHE A 263 15.21 -5.25 1.88
N PRO A 264 15.81 -4.05 1.82
CA PRO A 264 15.43 -2.80 2.50
C PRO A 264 14.38 -1.97 1.77
N VAL A 265 14.17 -2.20 0.47
CA VAL A 265 13.32 -1.36 -0.38
C VAL A 265 12.67 -2.22 -1.46
N GLN A 266 11.38 -2.01 -1.67
CA GLN A 266 10.64 -2.64 -2.75
C GLN A 266 10.76 -1.81 -4.03
N TRP A 267 11.45 -2.32 -5.05
CA TRP A 267 11.79 -1.50 -6.22
C TRP A 267 10.62 -1.12 -7.13
N THR A 268 9.46 -1.77 -6.99
CA THR A 268 8.29 -1.54 -7.86
C THR A 268 7.75 -0.12 -7.80
N PHE A 269 7.79 0.56 -6.65
CA PHE A 269 7.34 1.96 -6.58
C PHE A 269 8.33 2.92 -7.25
N TRP A 270 9.58 2.50 -7.48
CA TRP A 270 10.65 3.33 -8.04
C TRP A 270 10.78 3.21 -9.56
N ASN A 271 10.73 1.98 -10.09
CA ASN A 271 10.95 1.71 -11.51
C ASN A 271 9.72 1.13 -12.24
N GLY A 272 8.63 0.87 -11.51
CA GLY A 272 7.40 0.30 -12.07
C GLY A 272 7.48 -1.18 -12.43
N LYS A 273 8.55 -1.89 -12.03
CA LYS A 273 8.78 -3.31 -12.33
C LYS A 273 8.78 -4.15 -11.05
N ILE A 274 8.36 -5.41 -11.17
CA ILE A 274 8.37 -6.39 -10.08
C ILE A 274 9.29 -7.55 -10.45
N SER A 275 10.00 -8.13 -9.49
CA SER A 275 10.73 -9.38 -9.74
C SER A 275 9.74 -10.54 -9.87
N LYS A 276 10.05 -11.50 -10.75
CA LYS A 276 9.16 -12.63 -11.04
C LYS A 276 8.81 -13.41 -9.78
N ASP A 277 9.83 -13.73 -8.97
CA ASP A 277 9.67 -14.47 -7.72
C ASP A 277 8.75 -13.73 -6.74
N HIS A 278 8.85 -12.39 -6.68
CA HIS A 278 7.98 -11.60 -5.81
C HIS A 278 6.53 -11.60 -6.30
N GLN A 279 6.34 -11.49 -7.61
CA GLN A 279 5.00 -11.54 -8.18
C GLN A 279 4.36 -12.91 -7.99
N ILE A 280 5.12 -13.99 -8.14
CA ILE A 280 4.64 -15.35 -7.87
C ILE A 280 4.24 -15.49 -6.41
N GLU A 281 5.07 -15.02 -5.47
CA GLU A 281 4.81 -15.12 -4.03
C GLU A 281 3.55 -14.39 -3.58
N GLU A 282 3.36 -13.16 -4.05
CA GLU A 282 2.38 -12.24 -3.46
C GLU A 282 1.21 -11.92 -4.39
N HIS A 283 1.33 -12.24 -5.68
CA HIS A 283 0.41 -11.84 -6.74
C HIS A 283 0.24 -12.94 -7.82
N PHE A 284 0.17 -14.20 -7.38
CA PHE A 284 0.18 -15.37 -8.27
C PHE A 284 -0.84 -15.29 -9.42
N LEU A 285 -2.07 -14.82 -9.15
CA LEU A 285 -3.11 -14.74 -10.19
C LEU A 285 -2.84 -13.63 -11.22
N GLU A 286 -2.03 -12.63 -10.90
CA GLU A 286 -1.52 -11.68 -11.90
C GLU A 286 -0.49 -12.36 -12.80
N TYR A 287 0.45 -13.11 -12.22
CA TYR A 287 1.48 -13.83 -12.96
C TYR A 287 0.87 -14.88 -13.89
N GLU A 288 -0.03 -15.73 -13.39
CA GLU A 288 -0.74 -16.74 -14.17
C GLU A 288 -1.45 -16.12 -15.39
N ARG A 289 -2.13 -14.99 -15.18
CA ARG A 289 -2.82 -14.29 -16.28
C ARG A 289 -1.84 -13.72 -17.29
N GLN A 290 -0.73 -13.16 -16.85
CA GLN A 290 0.30 -12.62 -17.75
C GLN A 290 0.97 -13.71 -18.58
N VAL A 291 1.12 -14.93 -18.05
CA VAL A 291 1.60 -16.07 -18.83
C VAL A 291 0.55 -16.48 -19.87
N ARG A 292 -0.72 -16.62 -19.48
CA ARG A 292 -1.82 -16.93 -20.43
C ARG A 292 -1.99 -15.87 -21.53
N GLU A 293 -1.63 -14.63 -21.26
CA GLU A 293 -1.66 -13.51 -22.22
C GLU A 293 -0.38 -13.39 -23.06
N GLY A 294 0.63 -14.25 -22.86
CA GLY A 294 1.91 -14.22 -23.59
C GLY A 294 2.84 -13.06 -23.19
N VAL A 295 2.55 -12.36 -22.09
CA VAL A 295 3.39 -11.28 -21.55
C VAL A 295 4.68 -11.84 -20.92
N VAL A 296 4.60 -13.05 -20.35
CA VAL A 296 5.75 -13.79 -19.82
C VAL A 296 6.12 -14.90 -20.79
N VAL A 297 7.15 -14.67 -21.59
CA VAL A 297 7.59 -15.60 -22.64
C VAL A 297 8.28 -16.83 -22.04
N GLY A 298 7.95 -18.03 -22.54
CA GLY A 298 8.68 -19.27 -22.25
C GLY A 298 8.34 -19.97 -20.93
N GLU A 299 7.25 -19.57 -20.26
CA GLU A 299 6.80 -20.19 -18.99
C GLU A 299 5.44 -20.91 -19.11
N GLU A 300 4.84 -20.94 -20.31
CA GLU A 300 3.52 -21.55 -20.57
C GLU A 300 3.51 -23.05 -20.24
N GLU A 301 4.55 -23.78 -20.68
CA GLU A 301 4.70 -25.22 -20.47
C GLU A 301 4.92 -25.59 -18.99
N LYS A 302 5.44 -24.66 -18.19
CA LYS A 302 5.62 -24.86 -16.73
C LYS A 302 4.31 -24.71 -15.97
N LEU A 303 3.41 -23.87 -16.47
CA LEU A 303 2.08 -23.65 -15.89
C LEU A 303 1.11 -24.76 -16.27
N SER A 304 1.08 -25.20 -17.54
CA SER A 304 0.19 -26.28 -18.00
C SER A 304 0.45 -27.60 -17.28
N ARG A 305 1.72 -27.94 -17.03
CA ARG A 305 2.10 -29.11 -16.22
C ARG A 305 1.63 -29.06 -14.77
N GLY A 306 1.35 -27.88 -14.24
CA GLY A 306 0.80 -27.69 -12.89
C GLY A 306 -0.71 -27.86 -12.84
N ASP A 307 -1.43 -27.48 -13.91
CA ASP A 307 -2.90 -27.56 -13.99
C ASP A 307 -3.38 -28.99 -14.30
N GLU A 308 -2.67 -29.75 -15.15
CA GLU A 308 -3.04 -31.15 -15.48
C GLU A 308 -2.91 -32.10 -14.28
N ALA A 309 -2.02 -31.81 -13.33
CA ALA A 309 -1.88 -32.56 -12.09
C ALA A 309 -2.97 -32.21 -11.04
N GLY A 310 -3.82 -31.22 -11.32
CA GLY A 310 -4.84 -30.70 -10.41
C GLY A 310 -6.30 -31.06 -10.77
N GLY A 311 -6.52 -31.78 -11.87
CA GLY A 311 -7.83 -31.96 -12.50
C GLY A 311 -8.40 -33.39 -12.48
N THR A 312 -7.80 -34.32 -11.75
CA THR A 312 -8.27 -35.70 -11.55
C THR A 312 -8.52 -35.96 -10.07
#